data_AF-A0A8J8K7C6-F1
#
_entry.id   AF-A0A8J8K7C6-F1
#
_cell.length_a   1.000
_cell.length_b   1.000
_cell.length_c   1.000
_cell.angle_alpha   90.00
_cell.angle_beta   90.00
_cell.angle_gamma   90.00
#
_symmetry.space_group_name_H-M   'P 1'
#
loop_
_entity.id
_entity.type
_entity.pdbx_description
1 polymer ?
#
loop_
_entity_poly.entity_id
_entity_poly.type
_entity_poly.pdbx_seq_one_letter_code
_entity_poly.pdbx_strand_id
1 'polypeptide(L)'
;MEIPVEIQNKFNTVFKEVENIIETANKNYKTKIPDTIRFQYEISAPRNVLTDFERAQSICFITRYDSLPEFTKGNIEEKNGFYYFDNYHDIRYLLNEYRCIIQNKKDSIYFQKINKFCRDKLLNEDHSKDLSIKVNHSEQGDITHNFLKFLDENCKVIRSLINQCEFDYLYNGILQHTDHKYTDRFLEEYTSGKINYVFTKHALIAQNIKILMRWYYRLFSALILPKLGPL
;
A
#
# COMPACT_ATOMS: atom_id res chain seq x y z
N MET A 1 -21.46 26.32 -2.79
CA MET A 1 -22.63 25.76 -2.08
C MET A 1 -22.09 24.98 -0.90
N GLU A 2 -22.62 25.19 0.29
CA GLU A 2 -22.11 24.54 1.51
C GLU A 2 -22.72 23.14 1.66
N ILE A 3 -21.86 22.15 1.94
CA ILE A 3 -22.29 20.78 2.22
C ILE A 3 -23.04 20.77 3.57
N PRO A 4 -24.17 20.06 3.71
CA PRO A 4 -24.91 19.97 4.96
C PRO A 4 -24.02 19.55 6.12
N VAL A 5 -24.24 20.22 7.26
CA VAL A 5 -23.45 20.02 8.49
C VAL A 5 -23.42 18.54 8.92
N GLU A 6 -24.52 17.80 8.75
CA GLU A 6 -24.59 16.39 9.10
C GLU A 6 -23.65 15.52 8.25
N ILE A 7 -23.58 15.78 6.94
CA ILE A 7 -22.69 15.06 6.01
C ILE A 7 -21.24 15.39 6.34
N GLN A 8 -20.95 16.69 6.55
CA GLN A 8 -19.61 17.14 6.92
C GLN A 8 -19.16 16.52 8.25
N ASN A 9 -20.04 16.44 9.25
CA ASN A 9 -19.75 15.82 10.54
C ASN A 9 -19.42 14.33 10.40
N LYS A 10 -20.14 13.60 9.53
CA LYS A 10 -19.82 12.18 9.27
C LYS A 10 -18.45 12.02 8.62
N PHE A 11 -18.10 12.85 7.64
CA PHE A 11 -16.74 12.83 7.06
C PHE A 11 -15.67 13.18 8.08
N ASN A 12 -15.92 14.18 8.93
CA ASN A 12 -15.00 14.53 10.02
C ASN A 12 -14.79 13.36 10.98
N THR A 13 -15.84 12.59 11.30
CA THR A 13 -15.72 11.36 12.09
C THR A 13 -14.86 10.31 11.36
N VAL A 14 -15.09 10.08 10.07
CA VAL A 14 -14.27 9.16 9.26
C VAL A 14 -12.80 9.59 9.24
N PHE A 15 -12.52 10.87 9.05
CA PHE A 15 -11.14 11.37 9.03
C PHE A 15 -10.45 11.17 10.38
N LYS A 16 -11.13 11.48 11.48
CA LYS A 16 -10.63 11.22 12.84
C LYS A 16 -10.39 9.73 13.09
N GLU A 17 -11.28 8.85 12.62
CA GLU A 17 -11.06 7.41 12.70
C GLU A 17 -9.82 6.97 11.92
N VAL A 18 -9.64 7.47 10.70
CA VAL A 18 -8.46 7.17 9.87
C VAL A 18 -7.18 7.67 10.55
N GLU A 19 -7.18 8.89 11.07
CA GLU A 19 -6.05 9.45 11.83
C GLU A 19 -5.71 8.56 13.04
N ASN A 20 -6.71 8.19 13.85
CA ASN A 20 -6.52 7.30 15.00
C ASN A 20 -5.93 5.92 14.61
N ILE A 21 -6.40 5.35 13.51
CA ILE A 21 -5.88 4.07 12.97
C ILE A 21 -4.42 4.23 12.56
N ILE A 22 -4.09 5.31 11.84
CA ILE A 22 -2.72 5.60 11.38
C ILE A 22 -1.80 5.83 12.57
N GLU A 23 -2.20 6.64 13.55
CA GLU A 23 -1.43 6.88 14.77
C GLU A 23 -1.19 5.59 15.54
N THR A 24 -2.22 4.75 15.67
CA THR A 24 -2.12 3.46 16.34
C THR A 24 -1.17 2.52 15.61
N ALA A 25 -1.23 2.48 14.28
CA ALA A 25 -0.31 1.69 13.48
C ALA A 25 1.13 2.21 13.61
N ASN A 26 1.34 3.53 13.59
CA ASN A 26 2.65 4.18 13.69
C ASN A 26 3.35 3.96 15.03
N LYS A 27 2.63 3.59 16.10
CA LYS A 27 3.25 3.14 17.38
C LYS A 27 4.13 1.89 17.23
N ASN A 28 4.04 1.18 16.09
CA ASN A 28 4.93 0.07 15.79
C ASN A 28 6.36 0.51 15.39
N TYR A 29 6.57 1.77 15.01
CA TYR A 29 7.90 2.28 14.73
C TYR A 29 8.66 2.53 16.03
N LYS A 30 9.87 1.99 16.08
CA LYS A 30 10.86 2.20 17.14
C LYS A 30 12.19 2.66 16.55
N THR A 31 12.47 2.25 15.32
CA THR A 31 13.68 2.57 14.58
C THR A 31 13.45 3.81 13.71
N LYS A 32 14.36 4.79 13.81
CA LYS A 32 14.39 5.93 12.90
C LYS A 32 15.44 5.68 11.82
N ILE A 33 15.07 6.00 10.57
CA ILE A 33 16.00 5.96 9.44
C ILE A 33 16.23 7.40 8.97
N PRO A 34 17.49 7.80 8.73
CA PRO A 34 17.79 9.10 8.16
C PRO A 34 17.14 9.30 6.79
N ASP A 35 16.81 10.54 6.44
CA ASP A 35 16.15 10.83 5.16
C ASP A 35 17.07 10.61 3.94
N THR A 36 18.39 10.66 4.15
CA THR A 36 19.40 10.55 3.09
C THR A 36 20.18 9.25 3.19
N ILE A 37 19.68 8.20 2.52
CA ILE A 37 20.34 6.89 2.44
C ILE A 37 20.62 6.53 0.98
N ARG A 38 21.67 5.73 0.76
CA ARG A 38 22.04 5.18 -0.55
C ARG A 38 22.02 3.66 -0.50
N PHE A 39 21.50 3.05 -1.56
CA PHE A 39 21.54 1.60 -1.73
C PHE A 39 22.72 1.21 -2.60
N GLN A 40 23.50 0.23 -2.14
CA GLN A 40 24.60 -0.37 -2.88
C GLN A 40 24.23 -1.82 -3.18
N TYR A 41 24.31 -2.18 -4.47
CA TYR A 41 23.90 -3.48 -4.97
C TYR A 41 25.15 -4.23 -5.43
N GLU A 42 25.38 -5.42 -4.89
CA GLU A 42 26.57 -6.23 -5.18
C GLU A 42 26.17 -7.64 -5.59
N ILE A 43 26.72 -8.12 -6.71
CA ILE A 43 26.62 -9.51 -7.13
C ILE A 43 27.88 -9.92 -7.91
N SER A 44 28.42 -11.09 -7.55
CA SER A 44 29.53 -11.73 -8.26
C SER A 44 29.22 -13.20 -8.61
N ALA A 45 27.97 -13.63 -8.41
CA ALA A 45 27.49 -14.96 -8.77
C ALA A 45 27.46 -15.15 -10.30
N PRO A 46 27.73 -16.37 -10.83
CA PRO A 46 27.69 -16.66 -12.27
C PRO A 46 26.25 -16.83 -12.78
N ARG A 47 25.35 -15.90 -12.42
CA ARG A 47 23.95 -15.89 -12.83
C ARG A 47 23.43 -14.46 -12.96
N ASN A 48 22.23 -14.33 -13.52
CA ASN A 48 21.52 -13.05 -13.54
C ASN A 48 21.31 -12.50 -12.12
N VAL A 49 21.36 -11.17 -12.00
CA VAL A 49 21.13 -10.40 -10.76
C VAL A 49 19.88 -10.87 -10.02
N LEU A 50 18.82 -11.13 -10.79
CA LEU A 50 17.56 -11.67 -10.34
C LEU A 50 17.24 -12.95 -11.13
N THR A 51 16.60 -13.91 -10.48
CA THR A 51 15.90 -15.00 -11.17
C THR A 51 14.76 -14.46 -12.04
N ASP A 52 14.27 -15.24 -13.01
CA ASP A 52 13.17 -14.80 -13.88
C ASP A 52 11.90 -14.47 -13.10
N PHE A 53 11.61 -15.24 -12.04
CA PHE A 53 10.49 -14.96 -11.15
C PHE A 53 10.67 -13.64 -10.39
N GLU A 54 11.85 -13.41 -9.80
CA GLU A 54 12.13 -12.15 -9.07
C GLU A 54 12.11 -10.94 -10.00
N ARG A 55 12.59 -11.10 -11.24
CA ARG A 55 12.51 -10.07 -12.28
C ARG A 55 11.06 -9.77 -12.64
N ALA A 56 10.23 -10.79 -12.86
CA ALA A 56 8.81 -10.61 -13.15
C ALA A 56 8.07 -9.97 -11.95
N GLN A 57 8.33 -10.43 -10.72
CA GLN A 57 7.77 -9.86 -9.50
C GLN A 57 8.15 -8.38 -9.36
N SER A 58 9.42 -8.04 -9.60
CA SER A 58 9.95 -6.68 -9.59
C SER A 58 9.21 -5.77 -10.56
N ILE A 59 9.13 -6.18 -11.83
CA ILE A 59 8.43 -5.44 -12.88
C ILE A 59 6.96 -5.25 -12.49
N CYS A 60 6.26 -6.34 -12.14
CA CYS A 60 4.85 -6.30 -11.77
C CYS A 60 4.59 -5.36 -10.58
N PHE A 61 5.45 -5.38 -9.56
CA PHE A 61 5.30 -4.54 -8.39
C PHE A 61 5.49 -3.07 -8.74
N ILE A 62 6.52 -2.73 -9.50
CA ILE A 62 6.81 -1.34 -9.90
C ILE A 62 5.75 -0.79 -10.83
N THR A 63 5.39 -1.54 -11.87
CA THR A 63 4.35 -1.12 -12.81
C THR A 63 3.03 -0.91 -12.07
N ARG A 64 2.71 -1.79 -11.10
CA ARG A 64 1.51 -1.63 -10.28
C ARG A 64 1.63 -0.41 -9.37
N TYR A 65 2.75 -0.25 -8.66
CA TYR A 65 2.96 0.86 -7.73
C TYR A 65 2.84 2.22 -8.42
N ASP A 66 3.47 2.36 -9.60
CA ASP A 66 3.41 3.57 -10.42
C ASP A 66 1.99 3.83 -10.93
N SER A 67 1.22 2.78 -11.24
CA SER A 67 -0.15 2.90 -11.71
C SER A 67 -1.20 3.01 -10.60
N LEU A 68 -0.84 2.82 -9.33
CA LEU A 68 -1.80 2.89 -8.22
C LEU A 68 -2.39 4.30 -8.15
N PRO A 69 -3.71 4.44 -8.30
CA PRO A 69 -4.35 5.74 -8.22
C PRO A 69 -4.23 6.32 -6.80
N GLU A 70 -4.18 7.65 -6.75
CA GLU A 70 -4.05 8.37 -5.50
C GLU A 70 -5.40 8.92 -5.06
N PHE A 71 -5.66 8.85 -3.76
CA PHE A 71 -6.86 9.44 -3.16
C PHE A 71 -6.47 10.56 -2.22
N THR A 72 -6.94 11.77 -2.52
CA THR A 72 -6.73 12.95 -1.67
C THR A 72 -7.99 13.31 -0.89
N LYS A 73 -9.14 13.39 -1.57
CA LYS A 73 -10.43 13.69 -0.94
C LYS A 73 -11.61 13.18 -1.76
N GLY A 74 -12.74 13.05 -1.07
CA GLY A 74 -14.04 12.91 -1.67
C GLY A 74 -14.57 14.19 -2.26
N ASN A 75 -15.23 14.10 -3.42
CA ASN A 75 -16.00 15.20 -3.98
C ASN A 75 -17.48 14.94 -3.73
N ILE A 76 -18.16 15.90 -3.09
CA ILE A 76 -19.59 15.83 -2.83
C ILE A 76 -20.28 16.83 -3.75
N GLU A 77 -21.27 16.36 -4.48
CA GLU A 77 -22.08 17.16 -5.40
C GLU A 77 -23.55 17.07 -5.01
N GLU A 78 -24.28 18.17 -5.12
CA GLU A 78 -25.72 18.18 -4.94
C GLU A 78 -26.42 18.02 -6.28
N LYS A 79 -27.35 17.06 -6.39
CA LYS A 79 -28.24 16.87 -7.52
C LYS A 79 -29.67 16.77 -7.02
N ASN A 80 -30.52 17.69 -7.47
CA ASN A 80 -31.96 17.73 -7.13
C ASN A 80 -32.23 17.74 -5.61
N GLY A 81 -31.43 18.46 -4.82
CA GLY A 81 -31.57 18.52 -3.36
C GLY A 81 -30.98 17.33 -2.60
N PHE A 82 -30.36 16.37 -3.30
CA PHE A 82 -29.68 15.22 -2.72
C PHE A 82 -28.17 15.30 -2.92
N TYR A 83 -27.40 14.85 -1.94
CA TYR A 83 -25.94 14.90 -1.95
C TYR A 83 -25.37 13.55 -2.34
N TYR A 84 -24.53 13.53 -3.36
CA TYR A 84 -23.89 12.35 -3.91
C TYR A 84 -22.38 12.50 -3.87
N PHE A 85 -21.71 11.35 -3.87
CA PHE A 85 -20.27 11.27 -3.99
C PHE A 85 -19.91 11.20 -5.47
N ASP A 86 -19.41 12.31 -6.03
CA ASP A 86 -19.22 12.48 -7.47
C ASP A 86 -18.18 11.50 -8.04
N ASN A 87 -17.14 11.19 -7.26
CA ASN A 87 -16.08 10.27 -7.62
C ASN A 87 -16.24 8.85 -7.03
N TYR A 88 -17.49 8.39 -6.86
CA TYR A 88 -17.78 7.04 -6.32
C TYR A 88 -17.13 5.91 -7.15
N HIS A 89 -17.24 5.98 -8.47
CA HIS A 89 -16.66 4.99 -9.37
C HIS A 89 -15.13 4.99 -9.30
N ASP A 90 -14.51 6.16 -9.17
CA ASP A 90 -13.06 6.28 -9.07
C ASP A 90 -12.54 5.66 -7.77
N ILE A 91 -13.25 5.85 -6.64
CA ILE A 91 -12.87 5.18 -5.40
C ILE A 91 -13.02 3.66 -5.52
N ARG A 92 -14.11 3.16 -6.13
CA ARG A 92 -14.27 1.71 -6.35
C ARG A 92 -13.11 1.15 -7.17
N TYR A 93 -12.78 1.82 -8.26
CA TYR A 93 -11.66 1.46 -9.11
C TYR A 93 -10.35 1.47 -8.32
N LEU A 94 -10.07 2.56 -7.60
CA LEU A 94 -8.90 2.68 -6.74
C LEU A 94 -8.81 1.52 -5.77
N LEU A 95 -9.84 1.27 -4.98
CA LEU A 95 -9.82 0.20 -3.98
C LEU A 95 -9.57 -1.17 -4.62
N ASN A 96 -10.18 -1.45 -5.77
CA ASN A 96 -9.96 -2.70 -6.49
C ASN A 96 -8.50 -2.87 -6.94
N GLU A 97 -7.83 -1.79 -7.38
CA GLU A 97 -6.42 -1.82 -7.78
C GLU A 97 -5.48 -2.22 -6.62
N TYR A 98 -5.81 -1.81 -5.38
CA TYR A 98 -5.01 -2.16 -4.19
C TYR A 98 -5.19 -3.62 -3.72
N ARG A 99 -6.18 -4.35 -4.23
CA ARG A 99 -6.51 -5.71 -3.78
C ARG A 99 -5.35 -6.70 -3.88
N CYS A 100 -4.57 -6.60 -4.95
CA CYS A 100 -3.41 -7.46 -5.20
C CYS A 100 -2.29 -7.27 -4.17
N ILE A 101 -2.20 -6.07 -3.57
CA ILE A 101 -1.21 -5.73 -2.55
C ILE A 101 -1.72 -6.08 -1.15
N ILE A 102 -3.02 -5.91 -0.90
CA ILE A 102 -3.62 -5.97 0.45
C ILE A 102 -4.22 -7.33 0.79
N GLN A 103 -5.02 -7.92 -0.10
CA GLN A 103 -5.89 -9.06 0.22
C GLN A 103 -5.38 -10.36 -0.41
N ASN A 104 -4.94 -10.32 -1.68
CA ASN A 104 -4.63 -11.53 -2.42
C ASN A 104 -3.25 -12.08 -2.06
N LYS A 105 -3.19 -12.93 -1.03
CA LYS A 105 -1.94 -13.58 -0.57
C LYS A 105 -1.25 -14.43 -1.66
N LYS A 106 -1.97 -14.85 -2.70
CA LYS A 106 -1.40 -15.61 -3.83
C LYS A 106 -0.72 -14.71 -4.86
N ASP A 107 -1.08 -13.43 -4.96
CA ASP A 107 -0.40 -12.50 -5.87
C ASP A 107 1.09 -12.38 -5.53
N SER A 108 1.93 -12.25 -6.56
CA SER A 108 3.38 -12.08 -6.39
C SER A 108 3.72 -10.75 -5.72
N ILE A 109 2.85 -9.75 -5.87
CA ILE A 109 3.05 -8.39 -5.36
C ILE A 109 2.34 -8.10 -4.03
N TYR A 110 1.77 -9.13 -3.40
CA TYR A 110 1.28 -9.04 -2.03
C TYR A 110 2.37 -8.50 -1.10
N PHE A 111 2.04 -7.51 -0.27
CA PHE A 111 3.04 -6.70 0.44
C PHE A 111 4.04 -7.53 1.27
N GLN A 112 3.60 -8.66 1.84
CA GLN A 112 4.48 -9.53 2.63
C GLN A 112 5.51 -10.27 1.76
N LYS A 113 5.17 -10.60 0.51
CA LYS A 113 6.12 -11.22 -0.43
C LYS A 113 7.17 -10.22 -0.89
N ILE A 114 6.75 -8.99 -1.17
CA ILE A 114 7.65 -7.86 -1.48
C ILE A 114 8.58 -7.58 -0.30
N ASN A 115 8.03 -7.52 0.92
CA ASN A 115 8.85 -7.36 2.12
C ASN A 115 9.84 -8.51 2.30
N LYS A 116 9.40 -9.76 2.13
CA LYS A 116 10.27 -10.94 2.22
C LYS A 116 11.43 -10.84 1.23
N PHE A 117 11.14 -10.57 -0.05
CA PHE A 117 12.18 -10.40 -1.06
C PHE A 117 13.23 -9.36 -0.64
N CYS A 118 12.81 -8.15 -0.26
CA CYS A 118 13.73 -7.09 0.14
C CYS A 118 14.58 -7.51 1.34
N ARG A 119 13.97 -8.14 2.36
CA ARG A 119 14.70 -8.63 3.53
C ARG A 119 15.72 -9.69 3.17
N ASP A 120 15.36 -10.66 2.32
CA ASP A 120 16.25 -11.74 1.94
C ASP A 120 17.50 -11.20 1.22
N LYS A 121 17.36 -10.15 0.39
CA LYS A 121 18.50 -9.48 -0.27
C LYS A 121 19.33 -8.58 0.65
N LEU A 122 18.69 -7.92 1.64
CA LEU A 122 19.38 -7.10 2.65
C LEU A 122 20.11 -7.95 3.71
N LEU A 123 19.64 -9.17 3.99
CA LEU A 123 20.29 -10.12 4.89
C LEU A 123 21.43 -10.89 4.21
N ASN A 124 21.49 -10.90 2.89
CA ASN A 124 22.54 -11.59 2.17
C ASN A 124 23.85 -10.79 2.22
N GLU A 125 24.80 -11.23 3.04
CA GLU A 125 26.14 -10.65 3.11
C GLU A 125 27.10 -11.24 2.05
N ASP A 126 26.73 -12.37 1.43
CA ASP A 126 27.55 -13.10 0.46
C ASP A 126 27.10 -12.82 -0.98
N HIS A 127 27.72 -11.80 -1.59
CA HIS A 127 27.44 -11.40 -2.97
C HIS A 127 27.85 -12.45 -4.02
N SER A 128 28.57 -13.52 -3.64
CA SER A 128 28.95 -14.60 -4.55
C SER A 128 27.83 -15.62 -4.80
N LYS A 129 26.81 -15.67 -3.94
CA LYS A 129 25.67 -16.61 -4.04
C LYS A 129 24.42 -15.96 -4.61
N ASP A 130 24.17 -14.71 -4.25
CA ASP A 130 22.99 -13.95 -4.64
C ASP A 130 23.28 -12.45 -4.59
N LEU A 131 22.34 -11.65 -5.09
CA LEU A 131 22.34 -10.21 -4.90
C LEU A 131 22.38 -9.87 -3.40
N SER A 132 23.36 -9.05 -3.02
CA SER A 132 23.46 -8.39 -1.73
C SER A 132 23.08 -6.92 -1.87
N ILE A 133 22.32 -6.39 -0.93
CA ILE A 133 21.98 -4.97 -0.86
C ILE A 133 22.49 -4.41 0.46
N LYS A 134 23.33 -3.38 0.39
CA LYS A 134 23.76 -2.58 1.54
C LYS A 134 23.10 -1.21 1.53
N VAL A 135 22.84 -0.68 2.71
CA VAL A 135 22.24 0.65 2.93
C VAL A 135 23.26 1.53 3.63
N ASN A 136 23.74 2.55 2.93
CA ASN A 136 24.76 3.45 3.43
C ASN A 136 24.18 4.84 3.73
N HIS A 137 24.59 5.41 4.85
CA HIS A 137 24.38 6.81 5.22
C HIS A 137 25.69 7.58 5.05
N SER A 138 25.62 8.85 4.62
CA SER A 138 26.81 9.68 4.37
C SER A 138 27.71 9.86 5.60
N GLU A 139 27.12 9.89 6.80
CA GLU A 139 27.85 10.14 8.04
C GLU A 139 28.00 8.89 8.93
N GLN A 140 27.11 7.90 8.80
CA GLN A 140 27.07 6.74 9.70
C GLN A 140 27.67 5.48 9.06
N GLY A 141 27.98 5.52 7.76
CA GLY A 141 28.43 4.36 7.01
C GLY A 141 27.29 3.37 6.79
N ASP A 142 27.58 2.08 6.94
CA ASP A 142 26.61 1.00 6.72
C ASP A 142 25.56 0.97 7.84
N ILE A 143 24.30 1.18 7.47
CA ILE A 143 23.12 1.15 8.35
C ILE A 143 22.14 0.03 7.96
N THR A 144 22.57 -0.97 7.17
CA THR A 144 21.73 -2.04 6.62
C THR A 144 20.89 -2.71 7.70
N HIS A 145 21.48 -3.04 8.85
CA HIS A 145 20.76 -3.69 9.95
C HIS A 145 19.67 -2.81 10.57
N ASN A 146 19.92 -1.50 10.71
CA ASN A 146 18.91 -0.55 11.19
C ASN A 146 17.78 -0.41 10.16
N PHE A 147 18.12 -0.31 8.88
CA PHE A 147 17.14 -0.27 7.80
C PHE A 147 16.27 -1.52 7.75
N LEU A 148 16.85 -2.69 8.02
CA LEU A 148 16.13 -3.96 8.09
C LEU A 148 15.12 -3.99 9.23
N LYS A 149 15.51 -3.53 10.43
CA LYS A 149 14.58 -3.35 11.57
C LYS A 149 13.45 -2.40 11.21
N PHE A 150 13.77 -1.29 10.57
CA PHE A 150 12.77 -0.34 10.10
C PHE A 150 11.82 -0.95 9.07
N LEU A 151 12.29 -1.74 8.11
CA LEU A 151 11.42 -2.46 7.16
C LEU A 151 10.51 -3.48 7.85
N ASP A 152 11.01 -4.17 8.87
CA ASP A 152 10.20 -5.09 9.68
C ASP A 152 9.11 -4.37 10.46
N GLU A 153 9.42 -3.19 11.02
CA GLU A 153 8.44 -2.31 11.65
C GLU A 153 7.44 -1.78 10.62
N ASN A 154 7.90 -1.33 9.46
CA ASN A 154 7.06 -0.85 8.35
C ASN A 154 6.06 -1.92 7.88
N CYS A 155 6.50 -3.18 7.76
CA CYS A 155 5.62 -4.30 7.44
C CYS A 155 4.58 -4.56 8.54
N LYS A 156 4.93 -4.37 9.81
CA LYS A 156 3.98 -4.47 10.94
C LYS A 156 2.96 -3.33 10.93
N VAL A 157 3.38 -2.11 10.58
CA VAL A 157 2.50 -0.95 10.40
C VAL A 157 1.46 -1.25 9.32
N ILE A 158 1.89 -1.69 8.13
CA ILE A 158 0.97 -2.07 7.03
C ILE A 158 -0.03 -3.15 7.50
N ARG A 159 0.46 -4.18 8.19
CA ARG A 159 -0.42 -5.23 8.73
C ARG A 159 -1.41 -4.68 9.76
N SER A 160 -0.98 -3.77 10.62
CA SER A 160 -1.83 -3.12 11.62
C SER A 160 -2.93 -2.28 10.97
N LEU A 161 -2.60 -1.52 9.92
CA LEU A 161 -3.58 -0.76 9.12
C LEU A 161 -4.64 -1.69 8.51
N ILE A 162 -4.18 -2.79 7.88
CA ILE A 162 -5.08 -3.77 7.26
C ILE A 162 -6.00 -4.41 8.30
N ASN A 163 -5.47 -4.80 9.47
CA ASN A 163 -6.24 -5.46 10.52
C ASN A 163 -7.27 -4.56 11.20
N GLN A 164 -7.05 -3.25 11.21
CA GLN A 164 -8.01 -2.27 11.74
C GLN A 164 -9.06 -1.84 10.71
N CYS A 165 -8.95 -2.34 9.48
CA CYS A 165 -9.86 -2.03 8.39
C CYS A 165 -10.64 -3.27 7.98
N GLU A 166 -11.75 -3.06 7.29
CA GLU A 166 -12.68 -4.10 6.89
C GLU A 166 -12.44 -4.50 5.42
N PHE A 167 -11.17 -4.67 5.04
CA PHE A 167 -10.80 -5.03 3.66
C PHE A 167 -11.47 -6.33 3.20
N ASP A 168 -11.72 -7.28 4.11
CA ASP A 168 -12.47 -8.50 3.78
C ASP A 168 -13.91 -8.21 3.33
N TYR A 169 -14.60 -7.34 4.08
CA TYR A 169 -15.94 -6.87 3.70
C TYR A 169 -15.89 -6.07 2.40
N LEU A 170 -14.93 -5.16 2.26
CA LEU A 170 -14.77 -4.34 1.07
C LEU A 170 -14.61 -5.20 -0.19
N TYR A 171 -13.66 -6.13 -0.18
CA TYR A 171 -13.37 -6.93 -1.37
C TYR A 171 -14.42 -8.00 -1.62
N ASN A 172 -14.79 -8.77 -0.61
CA ASN A 172 -15.67 -9.93 -0.82
C ASN A 172 -17.16 -9.56 -0.76
N GLY A 173 -17.54 -8.55 0.03
CA GLY A 173 -18.93 -8.12 0.18
C GLY A 173 -19.37 -7.06 -0.83
N ILE A 174 -18.48 -6.12 -1.17
CA ILE A 174 -18.85 -4.94 -1.97
C ILE A 174 -18.29 -4.95 -3.39
N LEU A 175 -16.99 -5.21 -3.55
CA LEU A 175 -16.35 -5.07 -4.86
C LEU A 175 -16.53 -6.32 -5.72
N GLN A 176 -16.51 -7.50 -5.12
CA GLN A 176 -16.66 -8.76 -5.84
C GLN A 176 -18.01 -9.46 -5.62
N HIS A 177 -18.74 -9.10 -4.56
CA HIS A 177 -20.01 -9.77 -4.18
C HIS A 177 -19.88 -11.30 -4.08
N THR A 178 -18.74 -11.78 -3.61
CA THR A 178 -18.41 -13.22 -3.54
C THR A 178 -18.82 -13.87 -2.22
N ASP A 179 -19.15 -13.10 -1.18
CA ASP A 179 -19.51 -13.64 0.13
C ASP A 179 -20.88 -13.12 0.61
N HIS A 180 -21.86 -14.03 0.64
CA HIS A 180 -23.26 -13.73 0.95
C HIS A 180 -23.48 -13.25 2.38
N LYS A 181 -22.56 -13.53 3.31
CA LYS A 181 -22.66 -13.09 4.71
C LYS A 181 -22.67 -11.56 4.87
N TYR A 182 -22.26 -10.84 3.83
CA TYR A 182 -22.19 -9.38 3.80
C TYR A 182 -23.37 -8.71 3.10
N THR A 183 -24.32 -9.49 2.53
CA THR A 183 -25.39 -8.97 1.67
C THR A 183 -26.27 -7.95 2.38
N ASP A 184 -26.77 -8.27 3.57
CA ASP A 184 -27.70 -7.40 4.30
C ASP A 184 -27.06 -6.05 4.66
N ARG A 185 -25.82 -6.11 5.17
CA ARG A 185 -25.03 -4.92 5.47
C ARG A 185 -24.79 -4.07 4.22
N PHE A 186 -24.41 -4.70 3.11
CA PHE A 186 -24.17 -3.99 1.85
C PHE A 186 -25.44 -3.28 1.36
N LEU A 187 -26.61 -3.95 1.40
CA LEU A 187 -27.88 -3.35 0.99
C LEU A 187 -28.26 -2.15 1.86
N GLU A 188 -28.11 -2.27 3.18
CA GLU A 188 -28.35 -1.15 4.11
C GLU A 188 -27.40 0.02 3.81
N GLU A 189 -26.10 -0.24 3.67
CA GLU A 189 -25.11 0.80 3.45
C GLU A 189 -25.23 1.45 2.07
N TYR A 190 -25.63 0.70 1.04
CA TYR A 190 -25.84 1.20 -0.31
C TYR A 190 -27.07 2.12 -0.37
N THR A 191 -28.20 1.66 0.17
CA THR A 191 -29.46 2.43 0.14
C THR A 191 -29.42 3.68 1.01
N SER A 192 -28.70 3.64 2.14
CA SER A 192 -28.53 4.79 3.03
C SER A 192 -27.39 5.74 2.65
N GLY A 193 -26.59 5.39 1.63
CA GLY A 193 -25.39 6.12 1.24
C GLY A 193 -24.21 6.00 2.23
N LYS A 194 -24.34 5.19 3.30
CA LYS A 194 -23.26 4.95 4.28
C LYS A 194 -22.01 4.33 3.63
N ILE A 195 -22.19 3.61 2.52
CA ILE A 195 -21.11 2.99 1.74
C ILE A 195 -20.02 4.00 1.32
N ASN A 196 -20.38 5.27 1.10
CA ASN A 196 -19.43 6.31 0.71
C ASN A 196 -18.40 6.59 1.81
N TYR A 197 -18.80 6.51 3.09
CA TYR A 197 -17.90 6.67 4.23
C TYR A 197 -16.97 5.47 4.37
N VAL A 198 -17.49 4.26 4.15
CA VAL A 198 -16.70 3.02 4.13
C VAL A 198 -15.61 3.12 3.05
N PHE A 199 -15.99 3.50 1.83
CA PHE A 199 -15.05 3.67 0.73
C PHE A 199 -14.00 4.75 1.00
N THR A 200 -14.41 5.91 1.51
CA THR A 200 -13.50 7.01 1.85
C THR A 200 -12.47 6.57 2.89
N LYS A 201 -12.91 5.89 3.96
CA LYS A 201 -12.03 5.33 5.00
C LYS A 201 -10.97 4.42 4.39
N HIS A 202 -11.41 3.43 3.60
CA HIS A 202 -10.49 2.45 3.02
C HIS A 202 -9.56 3.06 1.97
N ALA A 203 -10.02 4.07 1.21
CA ALA A 203 -9.21 4.73 0.20
C ALA A 203 -8.07 5.54 0.83
N LEU A 204 -8.35 6.25 1.92
CA LEU A 204 -7.33 6.97 2.69
C LEU A 204 -6.30 6.02 3.31
N ILE A 205 -6.74 4.86 3.82
CA ILE A 205 -5.84 3.85 4.37
C ILE A 205 -5.00 3.20 3.26
N ALA A 206 -5.59 2.90 2.11
CA ALA A 206 -4.89 2.39 0.93
C ALA A 206 -3.79 3.37 0.46
N GLN A 207 -4.10 4.66 0.42
CA GLN A 207 -3.12 5.70 0.12
C GLN A 207 -1.95 5.70 1.11
N ASN A 208 -2.23 5.56 2.41
CA ASN A 208 -1.18 5.43 3.42
C ASN A 208 -0.32 4.17 3.21
N ILE A 209 -0.93 3.05 2.83
CA ILE A 209 -0.18 1.83 2.46
C ILE A 209 0.74 2.10 1.26
N LYS A 210 0.30 2.84 0.22
CA LYS A 210 1.18 3.23 -0.91
C LYS A 210 2.39 4.04 -0.43
N ILE A 211 2.20 4.96 0.50
CA ILE A 211 3.30 5.75 1.09
C ILE A 211 4.29 4.85 1.83
N LEU A 212 3.79 3.94 2.67
CA LEU A 212 4.63 2.97 3.39
C LEU A 212 5.37 2.02 2.45
N MET A 213 4.80 1.74 1.28
CA MET A 213 5.41 0.86 0.28
C MET A 213 6.55 1.54 -0.50
N ARG A 214 6.75 2.86 -0.36
CA ARG A 214 7.74 3.65 -1.11
C ARG A 214 9.17 3.16 -0.97
N TRP A 215 9.56 2.64 0.19
CA TRP A 215 10.90 2.10 0.41
C TRP A 215 11.14 0.81 -0.37
N TYR A 216 10.15 -0.08 -0.44
CA TYR A 216 10.23 -1.25 -1.30
C TYR A 216 10.30 -0.83 -2.76
N TYR A 217 9.47 0.13 -3.18
CA TYR A 217 9.53 0.68 -4.53
C TYR A 217 10.94 1.17 -4.87
N ARG A 218 11.58 1.97 -4.00
CA ARG A 218 12.96 2.45 -4.20
C ARG A 218 13.98 1.32 -4.36
N LEU A 219 13.88 0.26 -3.54
CA LEU A 219 14.75 -0.91 -3.63
C LEU A 219 14.58 -1.64 -4.96
N PHE A 220 13.33 -1.84 -5.38
CA PHE A 220 13.04 -2.51 -6.63
C PHE A 220 13.40 -1.66 -7.87
N SER A 221 13.25 -0.34 -7.82
CA SER A 221 13.41 0.54 -8.99
C SER A 221 14.85 0.63 -9.46
N ALA A 222 15.80 0.40 -8.55
CA ALA A 222 17.22 0.29 -8.89
C ALA A 222 17.59 -1.08 -9.50
N LEU A 223 16.74 -2.11 -9.33
CA LEU A 223 16.98 -3.47 -9.83
C LEU A 223 16.40 -3.71 -11.23
N ILE A 224 15.56 -2.80 -11.75
CA ILE A 224 14.99 -2.92 -13.09
C ILE A 224 16.01 -2.46 -14.14
N LEU A 225 16.36 -3.39 -15.05
CA LEU A 225 17.31 -3.19 -16.14
C LEU A 225 16.71 -3.35 -17.56
N PRO A 226 15.38 -3.32 -17.74
CA PRO A 226 14.85 -2.42 -18.78
C PRO A 226 13.48 -1.80 -18.43
N LYS A 227 13.30 -0.51 -18.77
CA LYS A 227 11.98 0.13 -18.82
C LYS A 227 11.24 -0.32 -20.08
N LEU A 228 9.91 -0.20 -20.10
CA LEU A 228 9.11 -0.44 -21.31
C LEU A 228 9.74 0.34 -22.47
N GLY A 229 10.15 -0.37 -23.54
CA GLY A 229 10.73 0.25 -24.71
C GLY A 229 9.70 1.03 -25.51
N PRO A 230 10.12 1.97 -26.37
CA PRO A 230 9.23 2.59 -27.33
C PRO A 230 8.66 1.53 -28.31
N LEU A 231 7.47 1.82 -28.86
CA LEU A 231 6.82 1.02 -29.91
C LEU A 231 7.54 1.14 -31.25
#